data_AF-A0A832NJN9-F1
#
_entry.id   AF-A0A832NJN9-F1
#
_cell.length_a   1.000
_cell.length_b   1.000
_cell.length_c   1.000
_cell.angle_alpha   90.00
_cell.angle_beta   90.00
_cell.angle_gamma   90.00
#
_symmetry.space_group_name_H-M   'P 1'
#
loop_
_entity.id
_entity.type
_entity.pdbx_description
1 polymer ?
#
loop_
_entity_poly.entity_id
_entity_poly.type
_entity_poly.pdbx_seq_one_letter_code
_entity_poly.pdbx_strand_id
1 'polypeptide(L)' 'MSRLGFREIFKIIYSNRSRFRTTRRSVEETLRLARLARELSEAYFEVVEWEGEKRVLKLKK' A
#
# COMPACT_ATOMS: atom_id res chain seq x y z
N MET A 1 5.67 -27.81 2.41
CA MET A 1 5.80 -26.45 1.86
C MET A 1 5.22 -25.47 2.88
N SER A 2 6.08 -24.71 3.57
CA SER A 2 5.63 -23.73 4.56
C SER A 2 4.74 -22.68 3.90
N ARG A 3 3.55 -22.42 4.48
CA ARG A 3 2.72 -21.27 4.13
C ARG A 3 3.55 -20.01 4.43
N LEU A 4 4.18 -19.44 3.41
CA LEU A 4 4.81 -18.14 3.52
C LEU A 4 3.73 -17.16 4.02
N GLY A 5 3.97 -16.52 5.15
CA GLY A 5 3.06 -15.54 5.69
C GLY A 5 2.92 -14.38 4.70
N PHE A 6 1.77 -13.69 4.70
CA PHE A 6 1.53 -12.52 3.82
C PHE A 6 2.70 -11.52 3.82
N ARG A 7 3.40 -11.38 4.96
CA ARG A 7 4.60 -10.57 5.13
C ARG A 7 5.78 -11.00 4.26
N GLU A 8 6.03 -12.30 4.13
CA GLU A 8 7.15 -12.85 3.36
C GLU A 8 6.90 -12.73 1.86
N ILE A 9 5.66 -12.96 1.45
CA ILE A 9 5.20 -12.73 0.07
C ILE A 9 5.37 -11.26 -0.30
N PHE A 10 4.93 -10.34 0.58
CA PHE A 10 5.09 -8.91 0.34
C PHE A 10 6.56 -8.50 0.22
N LYS A 11 7.44 -9.00 1.10
CA LYS A 11 8.89 -8.76 1.01
C LYS A 11 9.45 -9.23 -0.32
N ILE A 12 9.10 -10.42 -0.78
CA ILE A 12 9.57 -10.97 -2.07
C ILE A 12 9.12 -10.09 -3.24
N ILE A 13 7.85 -9.66 -3.26
CA ILE A 13 7.33 -8.76 -4.30
C ILE A 13 8.05 -7.41 -4.27
N TYR A 14 8.24 -6.84 -3.09
CA TYR A 14 8.91 -5.56 -2.92
C TYR A 14 10.40 -5.61 -3.32
N SER A 15 11.10 -6.69 -2.97
CA SER A 15 12.51 -6.90 -3.31
C SER A 15 12.72 -7.22 -4.80
N ASN A 16 11.77 -7.89 -5.44
CA ASN A 16 11.83 -8.22 -6.87
C ASN A 16 11.20 -7.15 -7.77
N ARG A 17 10.82 -5.99 -7.24
CA ARG A 17 10.35 -4.89 -8.08
C ARG A 17 11.53 -4.42 -8.94
N SER A 18 11.49 -4.74 -10.23
CA SER A 18 12.38 -4.11 -11.21
C SER A 18 12.20 -2.58 -11.16
N ARG A 19 13.20 -1.83 -11.64
CA ARG A 19 13.21 -0.36 -11.81
C ARG A 19 11.78 0.16 -12.06
N PHE A 20 11.36 1.19 -11.31
CA PHE A 20 10.01 1.77 -11.31
C PHE A 20 9.34 1.55 -12.66
N ARG A 21 8.37 0.64 -12.73
CA ARG A 21 7.63 0.40 -13.97
C ARG A 21 6.94 1.71 -14.31
N THR A 22 7.48 2.46 -15.25
CA THR A 22 6.86 3.65 -15.85
C THR A 22 5.65 3.14 -16.61
N THR A 23 4.58 2.94 -15.87
CA THR A 23 3.29 2.56 -16.44
C THR A 23 2.73 3.86 -17.01
N ARG A 24 2.59 3.95 -18.33
CA ARG A 24 1.80 5.04 -18.92
C ARG A 24 0.39 4.87 -18.40
N ARG A 25 -0.03 5.76 -17.50
CA ARG A 25 -1.37 5.81 -16.96
C ARG A 25 -2.05 7.06 -17.47
N SER A 26 -3.32 6.93 -17.85
CA SER A 26 -4.15 8.10 -18.07
C SER A 26 -4.42 8.81 -16.74
N VAL A 27 -4.89 10.06 -16.81
CA VAL A 27 -5.36 10.80 -15.64
C VAL A 27 -6.50 10.04 -14.95
N GLU A 28 -7.40 9.46 -15.74
CA GLU A 28 -8.54 8.67 -15.25
C GLU A 28 -8.10 7.42 -14.47
N GLU A 29 -7.14 6.67 -14.98
CA GLU A 29 -6.59 5.50 -14.27
C GLU A 29 -5.93 5.88 -12.95
N THR A 30 -5.25 7.04 -12.93
CA THR A 30 -4.62 7.57 -11.72
C THR A 30 -5.66 7.96 -10.68
N LEU A 31 -6.75 8.64 -11.10
CA LEU A 31 -7.85 9.00 -10.22
C LEU A 31 -8.57 7.75 -9.67
N ARG A 32 -8.75 6.74 -10.51
CA ARG A 32 -9.33 5.45 -10.09
C ARG A 32 -8.47 4.77 -9.04
N LEU A 33 -7.16 4.73 -9.22
CA LEU A 33 -6.23 4.17 -8.23
C LEU A 33 -6.21 4.97 -6.93
N ALA A 34 -6.24 6.31 -7.00
CA ALA A 34 -6.30 7.16 -5.82
C ALA A 34 -7.58 6.90 -5.00
N ARG A 35 -8.72 6.73 -5.68
CA ARG A 35 -9.99 6.37 -5.04
C ARG A 35 -9.90 5.02 -4.34
N LEU A 36 -9.43 3.99 -5.05
CA LEU A 36 -9.28 2.64 -4.47
C LEU A 36 -8.30 2.63 -3.29
N ALA A 37 -7.20 3.38 -3.40
CA ALA A 37 -6.23 3.50 -2.31
C ALA A 37 -6.85 4.16 -1.07
N ARG A 38 -7.70 5.18 -1.25
CA ARG A 38 -8.43 5.81 -0.15
C ARG A 38 -9.37 4.82 0.55
N GLU A 39 -10.23 4.14 -0.22
CA GLU A 39 -11.17 3.14 0.30
C GLU A 39 -10.43 2.02 1.06
N LEU A 40 -9.35 1.49 0.49
CA LEU A 40 -8.52 0.48 1.15
C LEU A 40 -7.80 1.03 2.38
N SER A 41 -7.33 2.28 2.34
CA SER A 41 -6.60 2.85 3.48
C SER A 41 -7.47 2.92 4.74
N GLU A 42 -8.74 3.27 4.60
CA GLU A 42 -9.71 3.34 5.70
C GLU A 42 -10.07 1.94 6.22
N ALA A 43 -10.13 0.96 5.32
CA ALA A 43 -10.43 -0.43 5.67
C ALA A 43 -9.27 -1.08 6.45
N TYR A 44 -8.04 -0.94 5.94
CA TYR A 44 -6.87 -1.70 6.42
C TYR A 44 -5.99 -0.96 7.41
N PHE A 45 -6.06 0.38 7.51
CA PHE A 45 -5.21 1.14 8.41
C PHE A 45 -6.00 1.87 9.49
N GLU A 46 -5.42 1.93 10.67
CA GLU A 46 -5.85 2.79 11.78
C GLU A 46 -4.79 3.84 12.06
N VAL A 47 -5.24 4.98 12.61
CA VAL A 47 -4.34 6.05 13.02
C VAL A 47 -3.89 5.75 14.42
N VAL A 48 -2.58 5.61 14.60
CA VAL A 48 -2.03 5.25 15.90
C VAL A 48 -1.42 6.45 16.60
N GLU A 49 -0.93 7.41 15.82
CA GLU A 49 -0.31 8.61 16.38
C GLU A 49 -0.38 9.77 15.39
N TRP A 50 -0.51 10.98 15.94
CA TRP A 50 -0.36 12.22 15.22
C TRP A 50 0.95 12.86 15.70
N GLU A 51 1.99 12.75 14.89
CA GLU A 51 3.29 13.37 15.18
C GLU A 51 3.35 14.70 14.41
N GLY A 52 2.82 15.75 15.05
CA GLY A 52 2.62 17.06 14.41
C GLY A 52 1.59 16.98 13.26
N GLU A 53 2.02 17.33 12.04
CA GLU A 53 1.19 17.24 10.82
C GLU A 53 1.20 15.84 10.17
N LYS A 54 2.01 14.91 10.68
CA LYS A 54 2.14 13.57 10.09
C LYS A 54 1.23 12.57 10.78
N ARG A 55 0.37 11.96 9.98
CA ARG A 55 -0.52 10.86 10.38
C ARG A 55 0.24 9.54 10.32
N VAL A 56 0.51 8.92 11.47
CA VAL A 56 1.14 7.59 11.54
C VAL A 56 0.06 6.51 11.43
N LEU A 57 0.13 5.73 10.37
CA LEU A 57 -0.82 4.65 10.06
C LEU A 57 -0.23 3.28 10.44
N LYS A 58 -1.00 2.44 11.13
CA LYS A 58 -0.69 1.00 11.30
C LYS A 58 -1.77 0.14 10.65
N LEU A 59 -1.39 -1.05 10.21
CA LEU A 59 -2.34 -2.04 9.75
C LEU A 59 -3.23 -2.49 10.92
N LYS A 60 -4.54 -2.54 10.69
CA LYS A 60 -5.49 -3.16 11.61
C LYS A 60 -5.16 -4.66 11.71
N LYS A 61 -5.22 -5.20 12.93
CA LYS A 61 -4.99 -6.63 13.20
C LYS A 61 -6.13 -7.49 12.68
#